data_AF-A0AAV5WRR4-F1
#
_entry.id   AF-A0AAV5WRR4-F1
#
_cell.length_a   1.000
_cell.length_b   1.000
_cell.length_c   1.000
_cell.angle_alpha   90.00
_cell.angle_beta   90.00
_cell.angle_gamma   90.00
#
_symmetry.space_group_name_H-M   'P 1'
#
loop_
_entity.id
_entity.type
_entity.pdbx_description
1 polymer ?
#
loop_
_entity_poly.entity_id
_entity_poly.type
_entity_poly.pdbx_seq_one_letter_code
_entity_poly.pdbx_strand_id
1 'polypeptide(L)'
;MSCRRISHCMVCLTRDDCKRFPQSNRFPKHISDCLESFRYVRNEIHNFGGDKEKITLMGHSTGADMALLIAFSPGINIPDEPSIFPQVILMSSCGVFEHEERQVKRSHSMAAAMGCKGSAQEIIDCLMPLSTEKILELAELHESPNKYNPFSDTHVSNIVYAGELLPVRNIQELWKNQKPIKLMLGTIMNEFNL
;
A
#
# COMPACT_ATOMS: atom_id res chain seq x y z
N MET A 1 -16.94 22.47 31.17
CA MET A 1 -15.96 22.21 30.10
C MET A 1 -16.67 21.53 28.94
N SER A 2 -16.85 22.23 27.81
CA SER A 2 -17.43 21.65 26.60
C SER A 2 -16.33 20.90 25.86
N CYS A 3 -16.32 19.57 25.98
CA CYS A 3 -15.43 18.72 25.20
C CYS A 3 -15.96 18.72 23.76
N ARG A 4 -15.32 19.45 22.85
CA ARG A 4 -15.65 19.39 21.42
C ARG A 4 -15.39 17.95 20.96
N ARG A 5 -16.45 17.17 20.75
CA ARG A 5 -16.33 15.84 20.14
C ARG A 5 -15.79 16.02 18.72
N ILE A 6 -14.74 15.29 18.38
CA ILE A 6 -14.24 15.22 17.02
C ILE A 6 -15.26 14.41 16.24
N SER A 7 -16.08 15.09 15.42
CA SER A 7 -17.17 14.40 14.71
C SER A 7 -16.69 13.63 13.49
N HIS A 8 -15.49 13.95 12.97
CA HIS A 8 -14.87 13.31 11.80
C HIS A 8 -13.36 13.24 12.01
N CYS A 9 -12.75 12.10 11.68
CA CYS A 9 -11.31 11.89 11.71
C CYS A 9 -10.82 11.59 10.28
N MET A 10 -9.70 12.19 9.88
CA MET A 10 -9.08 11.96 8.58
C MET A 10 -7.73 11.29 8.78
N VAL A 11 -7.53 10.14 8.14
CA VAL A 11 -6.26 9.43 8.17
C VAL A 11 -5.62 9.56 6.79
N CYS A 12 -4.43 10.17 6.76
CA CYS A 12 -3.68 10.38 5.53
C CYS A 12 -2.66 9.26 5.34
N LEU A 13 -2.57 8.74 4.11
CA LEU A 13 -1.50 7.85 3.68
C LEU A 13 -0.44 8.64 2.90
N THR A 14 0.75 8.70 3.49
CA THR A 14 1.99 9.16 2.89
C THR A 14 2.98 8.00 2.80
N ARG A 15 4.05 8.17 2.03
CA ARG A 15 5.07 7.15 1.81
C ARG A 15 5.76 6.70 3.12
N ASP A 16 5.74 7.55 4.16
CA ASP A 16 6.39 7.30 5.45
C ASP A 16 5.51 6.59 6.49
N ASP A 17 4.21 6.44 6.22
CA ASP A 17 3.23 5.91 7.20
C ASP A 17 3.26 4.39 7.34
N CYS A 18 3.93 3.69 6.43
CA CYS A 18 4.07 2.23 6.44
C CYS A 18 5.44 1.86 7.07
N LYS A 19 5.51 1.83 8.41
CA LYS A 19 6.69 1.37 9.17
C LYS A 19 6.58 -0.11 9.56
N ARG A 20 7.72 -0.80 9.48
CA ARG A 20 7.90 -2.26 9.61
C ARG A 20 7.60 -2.78 11.03
N PHE A 21 6.77 -3.83 11.14
CA PHE A 21 6.59 -4.67 12.35
C PHE A 21 6.91 -6.17 12.04
N PRO A 22 7.16 -7.04 13.04
CA PRO A 22 8.16 -8.12 12.93
C PRO A 22 7.73 -9.44 12.24
N GLN A 23 8.74 -10.13 11.70
CA GLN A 23 8.99 -11.59 11.62
C GLN A 23 7.80 -12.54 11.34
N SER A 24 7.32 -12.60 10.09
CA SER A 24 6.69 -13.81 9.52
C SER A 24 6.64 -13.70 7.99
N ASN A 25 7.12 -14.72 7.27
CA ASN A 25 7.32 -14.75 5.81
C ASN A 25 6.01 -14.76 5.01
N ARG A 26 5.38 -13.61 4.80
CA ARG A 26 4.32 -13.40 3.80
C ARG A 26 4.49 -12.02 3.15
N PHE A 27 4.55 -11.98 1.83
CA PHE A 27 4.60 -10.77 1.00
C PHE A 27 3.28 -10.66 0.21
N PRO A 28 2.72 -9.46 -0.04
CA PRO A 28 3.21 -8.11 0.28
C PRO A 28 2.75 -7.57 1.66
N LYS A 29 3.69 -7.10 2.49
CA LYS A 29 3.40 -6.61 3.86
C LYS A 29 2.94 -5.14 3.97
N HIS A 30 3.24 -4.31 2.97
CA HIS A 30 2.96 -2.88 3.05
C HIS A 30 1.46 -2.59 3.20
N ILE A 31 0.56 -3.32 2.53
CA ILE A 31 -0.89 -3.16 2.75
C ILE A 31 -1.26 -3.61 4.16
N SER A 32 -0.68 -4.69 4.68
CA SER A 32 -0.95 -5.21 6.02
C SER A 32 -0.57 -4.22 7.11
N ASP A 33 0.61 -3.61 7.02
CA ASP A 33 1.09 -2.62 8.00
C ASP A 33 0.12 -1.42 8.08
N CYS A 34 -0.24 -0.88 6.92
CA CYS A 34 -1.18 0.23 6.84
C CYS A 34 -2.62 -0.19 7.24
N LEU A 35 -3.03 -1.45 7.03
CA LEU A 35 -4.31 -1.97 7.55
C LEU A 35 -4.33 -2.12 9.08
N GLU A 36 -3.24 -2.57 9.69
CA GLU A 36 -3.13 -2.69 11.14
C GLU A 36 -3.11 -1.32 11.83
N SER A 37 -2.45 -0.32 11.25
CA SER A 37 -2.50 1.05 11.77
C SER A 37 -3.94 1.60 11.75
N PHE A 38 -4.71 1.27 10.72
CA PHE A 38 -6.12 1.64 10.62
C PHE A 38 -7.02 0.91 11.62
N ARG A 39 -6.79 -0.39 11.84
CA ARG A 39 -7.48 -1.15 12.89
C ARG A 39 -7.20 -0.53 14.26
N TYR A 40 -5.95 -0.16 14.53
CA TYR A 40 -5.57 0.54 15.75
C TYR A 40 -6.29 1.88 15.88
N VAL A 41 -6.26 2.74 14.85
CA VAL A 41 -6.97 4.03 14.89
C VAL A 41 -8.46 3.82 15.13
N ARG A 42 -9.12 2.91 14.41
CA ARG A 42 -10.55 2.65 14.58
C ARG A 42 -10.90 2.14 15.98
N ASN A 43 -10.01 1.38 16.60
CA ASN A 43 -10.16 0.91 17.99
C ASN A 43 -9.95 2.05 18.99
N GLU A 44 -8.97 2.92 18.79
CA GLU A 44 -8.56 3.92 19.79
C GLU A 44 -9.22 5.28 19.63
N ILE A 45 -9.76 5.62 18.46
CA ILE A 45 -10.18 7.00 18.16
C ILE A 45 -11.26 7.53 19.12
N HIS A 46 -12.07 6.65 19.69
CA HIS A 46 -13.07 7.00 20.69
C HIS A 46 -12.46 7.59 21.97
N ASN A 47 -11.26 7.15 22.37
CA ASN A 47 -10.51 7.68 23.51
C ASN A 47 -10.09 9.14 23.28
N PHE A 48 -9.95 9.55 22.01
CA PHE A 48 -9.65 10.91 21.59
C PHE A 48 -10.92 11.72 21.27
N GLY A 49 -12.10 11.19 21.58
CA GLY A 49 -13.38 11.83 21.33
C GLY A 49 -13.83 11.79 19.86
N GLY A 50 -13.24 10.93 19.04
CA GLY A 50 -13.63 10.70 17.66
C GLY A 50 -14.64 9.56 17.47
N ASP A 51 -15.30 9.56 16.31
CA ASP A 51 -16.32 8.57 15.95
C ASP A 51 -15.73 7.56 14.95
N LYS A 52 -15.63 6.29 15.38
CA LYS A 52 -15.06 5.21 14.56
C LYS A 52 -15.87 4.94 13.29
N GLU A 53 -17.14 5.33 13.25
CA GLU A 53 -18.01 5.19 12.07
C GLU A 53 -17.92 6.41 11.12
N LYS A 54 -17.08 7.41 11.45
CA LYS A 54 -16.88 8.63 10.65
C LYS A 54 -15.40 8.92 10.40
N ILE A 55 -14.67 7.86 10.09
CA ILE A 55 -13.29 7.97 9.65
C ILE A 55 -13.26 8.06 8.12
N THR A 56 -12.57 9.08 7.61
CA THR A 56 -12.29 9.26 6.19
C THR A 56 -10.86 8.84 5.91
N LEU A 57 -10.69 7.90 5.00
CA LEU A 57 -9.38 7.50 4.49
C LEU A 57 -8.98 8.43 3.34
N MET A 58 -7.78 8.98 3.39
CA MET A 58 -7.27 9.88 2.36
C MET A 58 -5.88 9.44 1.93
N GLY A 59 -5.60 9.52 0.64
CA GLY A 59 -4.26 9.25 0.12
C GLY A 59 -3.91 10.13 -1.08
N HIS A 60 -2.60 10.32 -1.29
CA HIS A 60 -2.04 11.02 -2.44
C HIS A 60 -1.05 10.13 -3.20
N SER A 61 -1.07 10.14 -4.54
CA SER A 61 -0.19 9.33 -5.39
C SER A 61 -0.28 7.84 -5.02
N THR A 62 0.83 7.16 -4.74
CA THR A 62 0.83 5.77 -4.26
C THR A 62 -0.01 5.59 -2.98
N GLY A 63 -0.10 6.59 -2.11
CA GLY A 63 -0.98 6.56 -0.93
C GLY A 63 -2.46 6.54 -1.32
N ALA A 64 -2.83 7.17 -2.43
CA ALA A 64 -4.18 7.10 -2.98
C ALA A 64 -4.46 5.71 -3.59
N ASP A 65 -3.48 5.11 -4.25
CA ASP A 65 -3.59 3.74 -4.75
C ASP A 65 -3.76 2.73 -3.59
N MET A 66 -3.04 2.94 -2.48
CA MET A 66 -3.26 2.15 -1.25
C MET A 66 -4.65 2.38 -0.64
N ALA A 67 -5.11 3.64 -0.57
CA ALA A 67 -6.45 3.95 -0.09
C ALA A 67 -7.55 3.30 -0.93
N LEU A 68 -7.37 3.30 -2.26
CA LEU A 68 -8.25 2.59 -3.20
C LEU A 68 -8.30 1.08 -2.87
N LEU A 69 -7.15 0.44 -2.70
CA LEU A 69 -7.11 -0.99 -2.37
C LEU A 69 -7.74 -1.30 -1.02
N ILE A 70 -7.46 -0.51 0.00
CA ILE A 70 -7.99 -0.72 1.35
C ILE A 70 -9.51 -0.51 1.38
N ALA A 71 -10.03 0.41 0.56
CA ALA A 71 -11.46 0.66 0.46
C ALA A 71 -12.23 -0.38 -0.35
N PHE A 72 -11.60 -0.99 -1.37
CA PHE A 72 -12.30 -1.82 -2.36
C PHE A 72 -11.79 -3.25 -2.46
N SER A 73 -10.73 -3.65 -1.75
CA SER A 73 -10.29 -5.04 -1.80
C SER A 73 -11.29 -5.96 -1.10
N PRO A 74 -11.72 -7.07 -1.73
CA PRO A 74 -12.59 -8.07 -1.10
C PRO A 74 -11.89 -8.85 0.02
N GLY A 75 -10.55 -8.86 0.05
CA GLY A 75 -9.78 -9.45 1.16
C GLY A 75 -9.79 -8.59 2.43
N ILE A 76 -10.24 -7.33 2.32
CA ILE A 76 -10.31 -6.37 3.43
C ILE A 76 -11.78 -6.03 3.75
N ASN A 77 -12.57 -5.75 2.72
CA ASN A 77 -14.00 -5.46 2.82
C ASN A 77 -14.76 -6.72 2.44
N ILE A 78 -14.98 -7.57 3.43
CA ILE A 78 -15.70 -8.83 3.27
C ILE A 78 -17.13 -8.51 2.78
N PRO A 79 -17.64 -9.24 1.78
CA PRO A 79 -19.04 -9.12 1.37
C PRO A 79 -19.97 -9.21 2.58
N ASP A 80 -21.04 -8.42 2.56
CA ASP A 80 -22.05 -8.37 3.63
C ASP A 80 -21.63 -7.75 4.97
N GLU A 81 -20.34 -7.44 5.20
CA GLU A 81 -19.89 -6.64 6.35
C GLU A 81 -19.85 -5.12 6.06
N PRO A 82 -20.02 -4.24 7.06
CA PRO A 82 -19.80 -2.80 6.86
C PRO A 82 -18.34 -2.52 6.46
N SER A 83 -18.12 -1.66 5.47
CA SER A 83 -16.75 -1.26 5.13
C SER A 83 -16.07 -0.60 6.34
N ILE A 84 -14.77 -0.89 6.48
CA ILE A 84 -13.92 -0.27 7.52
C ILE A 84 -13.83 1.24 7.37
N PHE A 85 -14.00 1.77 6.14
CA PHE A 85 -13.96 3.19 5.81
C PHE A 85 -15.15 3.60 4.95
N PRO A 86 -16.16 4.29 5.52
CA PRO A 86 -17.34 4.72 4.76
C PRO A 86 -17.06 5.88 3.81
N GLN A 87 -15.92 6.56 3.95
CA GLN A 87 -15.53 7.74 3.18
C GLN A 87 -14.07 7.65 2.74
N VAL A 88 -13.81 7.95 1.46
CA VAL A 88 -12.47 7.84 0.88
C VAL A 88 -12.19 9.04 -0.04
N ILE A 89 -11.00 9.62 0.09
CA ILE A 89 -10.48 10.69 -0.76
C ILE A 89 -9.21 10.21 -1.48
N LEU A 90 -9.26 10.16 -2.80
CA LEU A 90 -8.17 9.70 -3.66
C LEU A 90 -7.61 10.86 -4.46
N MET A 91 -6.36 11.25 -4.19
CA MET A 91 -5.70 12.34 -4.90
C MET A 91 -4.58 11.80 -5.77
N SER A 92 -4.61 12.09 -7.06
CA SER A 92 -3.55 11.72 -7.99
C SER A 92 -3.27 10.20 -8.02
N SER A 93 -4.32 9.40 -7.84
CA SER A 93 -4.27 7.94 -7.95
C SER A 93 -4.10 7.52 -9.41
N CYS A 94 -3.23 6.54 -9.66
CA CYS A 94 -3.03 5.97 -10.98
C CYS A 94 -3.80 4.64 -11.15
N GLY A 95 -4.07 3.93 -10.04
CA GLY A 95 -4.74 2.63 -10.05
C GLY A 95 -3.96 1.55 -10.80
N VAL A 96 -2.65 1.75 -10.98
CA VAL A 96 -1.77 0.82 -11.69
C VAL A 96 -1.09 -0.07 -10.67
N PHE A 97 -1.53 -1.33 -10.63
CA PHE A 97 -0.94 -2.38 -9.82
C PHE A 97 -0.18 -3.37 -10.70
N GLU A 98 0.84 -3.99 -10.13
CA GLU A 98 1.74 -4.88 -10.87
C GLU A 98 1.32 -6.34 -10.73
N HIS A 99 1.59 -7.11 -11.78
CA HIS A 99 1.34 -8.55 -11.76
C HIS A 99 2.43 -9.28 -10.99
N GLU A 100 2.02 -10.30 -10.23
CA GLU A 100 2.90 -11.11 -9.40
C GLU A 100 4.10 -11.65 -10.18
N GLU A 101 3.88 -12.22 -11.36
CA GLU A 101 4.95 -12.79 -12.18
C GLU A 101 6.04 -11.77 -12.55
N ARG A 102 5.63 -10.53 -12.84
CA ARG A 102 6.58 -9.45 -13.17
C ARG A 102 7.36 -9.05 -11.93
N GLN A 103 6.69 -8.95 -10.79
CA GLN A 103 7.32 -8.57 -9.52
C GLN A 103 8.28 -9.63 -8.98
N VAL A 104 7.96 -10.90 -9.17
CA VAL A 104 8.88 -12.02 -8.88
C VAL A 104 10.13 -11.88 -9.74
N LYS A 105 10.00 -11.71 -11.07
CA LYS A 105 11.15 -11.54 -11.98
C LYS A 105 12.05 -10.37 -11.57
N ARG A 106 11.44 -9.22 -11.24
CA ARG A 106 12.16 -8.02 -10.76
C ARG A 106 12.88 -8.26 -9.44
N SER A 107 12.20 -8.89 -8.48
CA SER A 107 12.77 -9.22 -7.17
C SER A 107 13.96 -10.17 -7.30
N HIS A 108 13.89 -11.17 -8.18
CA HIS A 108 15.01 -12.06 -8.49
C HIS A 108 16.18 -11.33 -9.17
N SER A 109 15.91 -10.41 -10.11
CA SER A 109 16.96 -9.61 -10.75
C SER A 109 17.70 -8.75 -9.73
N MET A 110 16.94 -8.07 -8.86
CA MET A 110 17.49 -7.24 -7.79
C MET A 110 18.31 -8.08 -6.81
N ALA A 111 17.78 -9.22 -6.35
CA ALA A 111 18.52 -10.14 -5.48
C ALA A 111 19.83 -10.60 -6.11
N ALA A 112 19.81 -10.92 -7.41
CA ALA A 112 21.01 -11.35 -8.14
C ALA A 112 22.07 -10.24 -8.22
N ALA A 113 21.66 -8.98 -8.34
CA ALA A 113 22.56 -7.82 -8.28
C ALA A 113 23.21 -7.65 -6.90
N MET A 114 22.53 -8.10 -5.84
CA MET A 114 23.08 -8.16 -4.47
C MET A 114 23.89 -9.43 -4.20
N GLY A 115 24.09 -10.31 -5.20
CA GLY A 115 24.80 -11.57 -5.05
C GLY A 115 23.97 -12.73 -4.50
N CYS A 116 22.66 -12.53 -4.28
CA CYS A 116 21.74 -13.54 -3.78
C CYS A 116 21.00 -14.24 -4.94
N LYS A 117 21.02 -15.58 -4.96
CA LYS A 117 20.35 -16.40 -5.98
C LYS A 117 19.75 -17.65 -5.34
N GLY A 118 18.73 -18.20 -5.98
CA GLY A 118 18.06 -19.43 -5.54
C GLY A 118 16.55 -19.27 -5.51
N SER A 119 15.91 -20.13 -4.73
CA SER A 119 14.51 -20.05 -4.33
C SER A 119 14.23 -18.78 -3.51
N ALA A 120 12.95 -18.45 -3.33
CA ALA A 120 12.53 -17.31 -2.53
C ALA A 120 13.11 -17.34 -1.10
N GLN A 121 13.15 -18.52 -0.47
CA GLN A 121 13.69 -18.66 0.88
C GLN A 121 15.21 -18.47 0.93
N GLU A 122 15.96 -19.03 -0.03
CA GLU A 122 17.42 -18.85 -0.12
C GLU A 122 17.79 -17.39 -0.36
N ILE A 123 17.01 -16.67 -1.19
CA ILE A 123 17.19 -15.24 -1.40
C ILE A 123 16.92 -14.46 -0.11
N ILE A 124 15.84 -14.75 0.61
CA ILE A 124 15.54 -14.11 1.89
C ILE A 124 16.68 -14.36 2.88
N ASP A 125 17.10 -15.62 3.05
CA ASP A 125 18.16 -15.99 3.99
C ASP A 125 19.50 -15.31 3.66
N CYS A 126 19.77 -15.08 2.37
CA CYS A 126 20.94 -14.33 1.90
C CYS A 126 20.84 -12.82 2.17
N LEU A 127 19.65 -12.22 2.02
CA LEU A 127 19.44 -10.78 2.20
C LEU A 127 19.27 -10.37 3.68
N MET A 128 18.73 -11.25 4.52
CA MET A 128 18.42 -10.97 5.93
C MET A 128 19.61 -10.47 6.79
N PRO A 129 20.85 -10.93 6.58
CA PRO A 129 22.02 -10.41 7.29
C PRO A 129 22.49 -9.02 6.82
N LEU A 130 22.03 -8.54 5.66
CA LEU A 130 22.44 -7.23 5.13
C LEU A 130 21.76 -6.10 5.92
N SER A 131 22.50 -5.03 6.18
CA SER A 131 21.94 -3.80 6.75
C SER A 131 20.92 -3.16 5.79
N THR A 132 19.88 -2.53 6.33
CA THR A 132 18.88 -1.81 5.54
C THR A 132 19.52 -0.78 4.60
N GLU A 133 20.52 -0.05 5.07
CA GLU A 133 21.26 0.95 4.32
C GLU A 133 21.93 0.34 3.08
N LYS A 134 22.52 -0.85 3.25
CA LYS A 134 23.14 -1.57 2.14
C LYS A 134 22.12 -2.05 1.11
N ILE A 135 20.96 -2.50 1.55
CA ILE A 135 19.86 -2.93 0.68
C ILE A 135 19.34 -1.73 -0.13
N LEU A 136 19.15 -0.58 0.53
CA LEU A 136 18.69 0.65 -0.12
C LEU A 136 19.71 1.17 -1.15
N GLU A 137 20.99 1.23 -0.77
CA GLU A 137 22.08 1.65 -1.68
C GLU A 137 22.13 0.77 -2.94
N LEU A 138 22.08 -0.56 -2.77
CA LEU A 138 22.11 -1.49 -3.89
C LEU A 138 20.84 -1.40 -4.76
N ALA A 139 19.68 -1.16 -4.14
CA ALA A 139 18.43 -0.95 -4.86
C ALA A 139 18.48 0.31 -5.71
N GLU A 140 18.95 1.43 -5.16
CA GLU A 140 19.11 2.69 -5.88
C GLU A 140 20.11 2.57 -7.05
N LEU A 141 21.23 1.88 -6.85
CA LEU A 141 22.22 1.64 -7.91
C LEU A 141 21.64 0.79 -9.06
N HIS A 142 20.82 -0.20 -8.73
CA HIS A 142 20.16 -1.07 -9.72
C HIS A 142 19.04 -0.34 -10.47
N GLU A 143 18.44 0.69 -9.89
CA GLU A 143 17.32 1.45 -10.47
C GLU A 143 17.73 2.55 -11.48
N SER A 144 18.98 2.50 -11.97
CA SER A 144 19.60 3.43 -12.93
C SER A 144 19.93 4.79 -12.31
N PRO A 145 21.23 5.16 -12.22
CA PRO A 145 21.69 6.27 -11.39
C PRO A 145 21.24 7.69 -11.82
N ASN A 146 20.53 7.84 -12.94
CA ASN A 146 20.23 9.17 -13.52
C ASN A 146 18.79 9.41 -13.98
N LYS A 147 17.84 8.48 -13.79
CA LYS A 147 16.42 8.74 -14.04
C LYS A 147 15.56 7.88 -13.14
N TYR A 148 14.91 8.48 -12.12
CA TYR A 148 13.77 7.86 -11.45
C TYR A 148 12.72 7.55 -12.52
N ASN A 149 12.62 6.29 -12.91
CA ASN A 149 11.63 5.81 -13.85
C ASN A 149 10.80 4.74 -13.15
N PRO A 150 9.63 5.10 -12.59
CA PRO A 150 8.78 4.14 -11.89
C PRO A 150 8.23 3.04 -12.82
N PHE A 151 8.41 3.20 -14.13
CA PHE A 151 8.05 2.23 -15.16
C PHE A 151 9.24 1.38 -15.64
N SER A 152 10.44 1.55 -15.07
CA SER A 152 11.61 0.74 -15.41
C SER A 152 11.38 -0.74 -15.08
N ASP A 153 11.92 -1.62 -15.91
CA ASP A 153 11.91 -3.06 -15.63
C ASP A 153 12.78 -3.44 -14.44
N THR A 154 13.65 -2.56 -13.96
CA THR A 154 14.49 -2.79 -12.78
C THR A 154 13.89 -2.24 -11.48
N HIS A 155 12.78 -1.49 -11.55
CA HIS A 155 12.18 -0.81 -10.41
C HIS A 155 11.32 -1.78 -9.60
N VAL A 156 11.73 -2.05 -8.35
CA VAL A 156 11.06 -3.04 -7.47
C VAL A 156 10.11 -2.33 -6.52
N SER A 157 9.23 -1.51 -7.10
CA SER A 157 8.19 -0.81 -6.38
C SER A 157 6.82 -1.09 -7.02
N ASN A 158 5.80 -0.44 -6.48
CA ASN A 158 4.37 -0.62 -6.78
C ASN A 158 3.72 -1.80 -6.06
N ILE A 159 2.40 -1.67 -5.94
CA ILE A 159 1.55 -2.62 -5.25
C ILE A 159 1.23 -3.77 -6.19
N VAL A 160 1.20 -5.01 -5.68
CA VAL A 160 1.05 -6.23 -6.48
C VAL A 160 -0.36 -6.79 -6.34
N TYR A 161 -0.97 -7.25 -7.45
CA TYR A 161 -2.18 -8.09 -7.48
C TYR A 161 -1.91 -9.49 -6.92
N ALA A 162 -1.55 -9.58 -5.64
CA ALA A 162 -1.17 -10.85 -5.01
C ALA A 162 -1.51 -10.88 -3.52
N GLY A 163 -1.70 -12.09 -3.02
CA GLY A 163 -1.92 -12.38 -1.60
C GLY A 163 -3.38 -12.33 -1.16
N GLU A 164 -3.61 -12.75 0.09
CA GLU A 164 -4.93 -12.86 0.71
C GLU A 164 -5.67 -11.50 0.78
N LEU A 165 -4.91 -10.40 0.88
CA LEU A 165 -5.45 -9.04 0.98
C LEU A 165 -5.81 -8.42 -0.37
N LEU A 166 -5.40 -9.01 -1.49
CA LEU A 166 -5.76 -8.53 -2.83
C LEU A 166 -5.97 -9.69 -3.80
N PRO A 167 -7.02 -10.52 -3.59
CA PRO A 167 -7.27 -11.71 -4.40
C PRO A 167 -7.98 -11.36 -5.73
N VAL A 168 -7.51 -10.32 -6.40
CA VAL A 168 -8.05 -9.80 -7.67
C VAL A 168 -6.95 -9.72 -8.70
N ARG A 169 -7.30 -9.90 -9.97
CA ARG A 169 -6.34 -9.93 -11.09
C ARG A 169 -6.24 -8.62 -11.86
N ASN A 170 -7.21 -7.73 -11.65
CA ASN A 170 -7.32 -6.46 -12.34
C ASN A 170 -8.18 -5.48 -11.53
N ILE A 171 -8.09 -4.21 -11.86
CA ILE A 171 -8.84 -3.16 -11.18
C ILE A 171 -10.36 -3.30 -11.35
N GLN A 172 -10.85 -3.88 -12.46
CA GLN A 172 -12.29 -4.05 -12.71
C GLN A 172 -12.93 -4.98 -11.68
N GLU A 173 -12.21 -5.99 -11.21
CA GLU A 173 -12.66 -6.91 -10.16
C GLU A 173 -12.84 -6.21 -8.81
N LEU A 174 -12.09 -5.14 -8.52
CA LEU A 174 -12.28 -4.35 -7.30
C LEU A 174 -13.65 -3.71 -7.23
N TRP A 175 -14.24 -3.34 -8.37
CA TRP A 175 -15.54 -2.65 -8.41
C TRP A 175 -16.73 -3.61 -8.41
N LYS A 176 -16.51 -4.91 -8.61
CA LYS A 176 -17.59 -5.90 -8.67
C LYS A 176 -18.15 -6.13 -7.26
N ASN A 177 -19.48 -6.08 -7.14
CA ASN A 177 -20.23 -6.36 -5.91
C ASN A 177 -19.84 -5.48 -4.70
N GLN A 178 -19.33 -4.28 -4.94
CA GLN A 178 -18.98 -3.35 -3.88
C GLN A 178 -20.19 -2.67 -3.27
N LYS A 179 -20.17 -2.53 -1.94
CA LYS A 179 -21.12 -1.66 -1.25
C LYS A 179 -20.83 -0.20 -1.59
N PRO A 180 -21.84 0.68 -1.58
CA PRO A 180 -21.63 2.11 -1.82
C PRO A 180 -20.68 2.72 -0.77
N ILE A 181 -19.59 3.34 -1.25
CA ILE A 181 -18.64 4.13 -0.44
C ILE A 181 -18.71 5.58 -0.92
N LYS A 182 -18.65 6.55 0.01
CA LYS A 182 -18.56 7.96 -0.37
C LYS A 182 -17.15 8.24 -0.88
N LEU A 183 -17.02 8.40 -2.19
CA LEU A 183 -15.75 8.58 -2.87
C LEU A 183 -15.60 10.00 -3.40
N MET A 184 -14.47 10.64 -3.07
CA MET A 184 -13.98 11.84 -3.74
C MET A 184 -12.67 11.45 -4.45
N LEU A 185 -12.57 11.72 -5.75
CA LEU A 185 -11.34 11.51 -6.51
C LEU A 185 -10.98 12.75 -7.32
N GLY A 186 -9.68 12.97 -7.56
CA GLY A 186 -9.21 14.07 -8.39
C GLY A 186 -7.73 13.99 -8.68
N THR A 187 -7.30 14.72 -9.72
CA THR A 187 -5.91 14.90 -10.13
C THR A 187 -5.64 16.38 -10.33
N ILE A 188 -4.37 16.77 -10.43
CA ILE A 188 -3.99 18.12 -10.86
C ILE A 188 -3.80 18.19 -12.38
N MET A 189 -3.86 19.39 -12.96
CA MET A 189 -3.66 19.56 -14.42
C MET A 189 -2.24 19.14 -14.85
N ASN A 190 -1.24 19.35 -13.99
CA ASN A 190 0.17 19.14 -14.28
C ASN A 190 0.79 18.14 -13.27
N GLU A 191 0.47 16.85 -13.40
CA GLU A 191 0.99 15.78 -12.51
C GLU A 191 2.48 15.48 -12.74
N PHE A 192 2.87 15.40 -14.01
CA PHE A 192 4.24 15.14 -14.42
C PHE A 192 4.73 16.34 -15.23
N ASN A 193 5.21 17.39 -14.54
CA ASN A 193 6.00 18.41 -15.21
C ASN A 193 7.34 17.77 -15.62
N LEU A 194 7.35 17.15 -16.80
CA LEU A 194 8.53 16.61 -17.47
C LEU A 194 9.25 17.68 -18.29
#